data_AF-A0A415N131-F1
#
_entry.id   AF-A0A415N131-F1
#
_cell.length_a   1.000
_cell.length_b   1.000
_cell.length_c   1.000
_cell.angle_alpha   90.00
_cell.angle_beta   90.00
_cell.angle_gamma   90.00
#
_symmetry.space_group_name_H-M   'P 1'
#
loop_
_entity.id
_entity.type
_entity.pdbx_description
1 polymer ?
#
loop_
_entity_poly.entity_id
_entity_poly.type
_entity_poly.pdbx_seq_one_letter_code
_entity_poly.pdbx_strand_id
1 'polypeptide(L)'
;MKKNKNSYEVLEAEVAKLKEENRHLKDERNELKYMLNDMHSVVDAANDDFFNEMSRLCGCIEIEGTRITAAYQDLVGILLANGYTVEVTPLHNNTRLQVVIKESEDEINE
;
A
#
# COMPACT_ATOMS: atom_id res chain seq x y z
N MET A 1 40.55 -6.63 54.97
CA MET A 1 39.36 -5.85 54.56
C MET A 1 39.51 -5.06 53.24
N LYS A 2 40.72 -4.69 52.76
CA LYS A 2 40.89 -3.88 51.53
C LYS A 2 40.40 -4.53 50.21
N LYS A 3 40.44 -5.88 50.07
CA LYS A 3 40.02 -6.57 48.82
C LYS A 3 38.53 -6.44 48.49
N ASN A 4 37.64 -6.36 49.49
CA ASN A 4 36.20 -6.23 49.26
C ASN A 4 35.78 -4.82 48.79
N LYS A 5 36.56 -3.79 49.12
CA LYS A 5 36.22 -2.41 48.78
C LYS A 5 36.40 -2.12 47.29
N ASN A 6 37.51 -2.59 46.70
CA ASN A 6 37.73 -2.51 45.26
C ASN A 6 36.69 -3.29 44.44
N SER A 7 36.24 -4.45 44.92
CA SER A 7 35.23 -5.24 44.21
C SER A 7 33.87 -4.56 44.16
N TYR A 8 33.54 -3.79 45.20
CA TYR A 8 32.27 -3.06 45.28
C TYR A 8 32.28 -1.83 44.39
N GLU A 9 33.38 -1.07 44.37
CA GLU A 9 33.57 0.10 43.50
C GLU A 9 33.52 -0.29 42.00
N VAL A 10 34.09 -1.44 41.64
CA VAL A 10 34.00 -1.98 40.26
C VAL A 10 32.55 -2.33 39.90
N LEU A 11 31.80 -2.96 40.82
CA LEU A 11 30.39 -3.28 40.60
C LEU A 11 29.53 -2.02 40.42
N GLU A 12 29.78 -0.97 41.21
CA GLU A 12 29.05 0.29 41.11
C GLU A 12 29.29 0.99 39.76
N ALA A 13 30.53 0.97 39.27
CA ALA A 13 30.86 1.51 37.95
C ALA A 13 30.16 0.74 36.82
N GLU A 14 30.10 -0.59 36.93
CA GLU A 14 29.43 -1.45 35.95
C GLU A 14 27.91 -1.27 35.96
N VAL A 15 27.31 -1.13 37.15
CA VAL A 15 25.88 -0.80 37.30
C VAL A 15 25.56 0.57 36.71
N ALA A 16 26.43 1.57 36.90
CA ALA A 16 26.24 2.90 36.32
C ALA A 16 26.28 2.85 34.79
N LYS A 17 27.25 2.11 34.23
CA LYS A 17 27.37 1.91 32.77
C LYS A 17 26.14 1.20 32.20
N LEU A 18 25.70 0.10 32.82
CA LEU A 18 24.53 -0.65 32.38
C LEU A 18 23.22 0.15 32.47
N LYS A 19 23.11 1.05 33.45
CA LYS A 19 21.97 1.98 33.55
C LYS A 19 21.96 2.99 32.42
N GLU A 20 23.13 3.49 32.03
CA GLU A 20 23.26 4.42 30.91
C GLU A 20 22.93 3.76 29.58
N GLU A 21 23.51 2.58 29.32
CA GLU A 21 23.17 1.79 28.12
C GLU A 21 21.68 1.44 28.08
N ASN A 22 21.06 1.07 29.20
CA ASN A 22 19.61 0.83 29.24
C ASN A 22 18.77 2.08 28.96
N ARG A 23 19.23 3.27 29.36
CA ARG A 23 18.54 4.52 29.03
C ARG A 23 18.61 4.77 27.53
N HIS A 24 19.81 4.70 26.97
CA HIS A 24 20.02 4.89 25.53
C HIS A 24 19.18 3.91 24.69
N LEU A 25 19.22 2.62 25.03
CA LEU A 25 18.42 1.60 24.34
C LEU A 25 16.91 1.81 24.46
N LYS A 26 16.43 2.37 25.59
CA LYS A 26 15.01 2.72 25.74
C LYS A 26 14.63 3.89 24.84
N ASP A 27 15.51 4.86 24.70
CA ASP A 27 15.28 6.04 23.86
C ASP A 27 15.26 5.63 22.38
N GLU A 28 16.24 4.86 21.92
CA GLU A 28 16.27 4.29 20.55
C GLU A 28 15.03 3.44 20.26
N ARG A 29 14.63 2.58 21.21
CA ARG A 29 13.41 1.77 21.07
C ARG A 29 12.16 2.64 20.94
N ASN A 30 12.09 3.76 21.67
CA ASN A 30 10.95 4.67 21.55
C ASN A 30 10.92 5.32 20.17
N GLU A 31 12.06 5.78 19.67
CA GLU A 31 12.19 6.36 18.34
C GLU A 31 11.81 5.37 17.24
N LEU A 32 12.31 4.13 17.32
CA LEU A 32 11.93 3.04 16.43
C LEU A 32 10.42 2.76 16.46
N LYS A 33 9.80 2.83 17.63
CA LYS A 33 8.35 2.66 17.76
C LYS A 33 7.57 3.77 17.07
N TYR A 34 8.02 5.02 17.16
CA TYR A 34 7.40 6.13 16.43
C TYR A 34 7.53 5.95 14.92
N MET A 35 8.73 5.64 14.42
CA MET A 35 8.94 5.40 12.99
C MET A 35 8.09 4.24 12.46
N LEU A 36 7.94 3.16 13.23
CA LEU A 36 7.10 2.03 12.84
C LEU A 36 5.63 2.43 12.75
N ASN A 37 5.13 3.24 13.69
CA ASN A 37 3.76 3.74 13.65
C ASN A 37 3.51 4.65 12.44
N ASP A 38 4.46 5.53 12.12
CA ASP A 38 4.36 6.40 10.93
C ASP A 38 4.33 5.56 9.65
N MET A 39 5.18 4.53 9.55
CA MET A 39 5.16 3.60 8.42
C MET A 39 3.82 2.85 8.31
N HIS A 40 3.25 2.37 9.43
CA HIS A 40 1.93 1.75 9.42
C HIS A 40 0.85 2.71 8.90
N SER A 41 0.86 3.96 9.35
CA SER A 41 -0.08 4.98 8.87
C SER A 41 0.00 5.19 7.36
N VAL A 42 1.21 5.24 6.80
CA VAL A 42 1.41 5.36 5.33
C VAL A 42 0.91 4.13 4.59
N VAL A 43 1.16 2.93 5.12
CA VAL A 43 0.69 1.68 4.51
C VAL A 43 -0.83 1.58 4.54
N ASP A 44 -1.46 1.96 5.65
CA ASP A 44 -2.91 1.95 5.77
C ASP A 44 -3.55 2.94 4.78
N ALA A 45 -3.01 4.16 4.65
CA ALA A 45 -3.48 5.13 3.67
C ALA A 45 -3.33 4.61 2.22
N ALA A 46 -2.18 4.03 1.87
CA ALA A 46 -1.95 3.48 0.54
C ALA A 46 -2.87 2.28 0.24
N ASN A 47 -3.16 1.45 1.25
CA ASN A 47 -4.10 0.35 1.11
C ASN A 47 -5.52 0.88 0.91
N ASP A 48 -5.96 1.87 1.68
CA ASP A 48 -7.29 2.47 1.55
C ASP A 48 -7.47 3.09 0.16
N ASP A 49 -6.46 3.81 -0.35
CA ASP A 49 -6.46 4.35 -1.72
C ASP A 49 -6.59 3.24 -2.78
N PHE A 50 -5.81 2.16 -2.64
CA PHE A 50 -5.87 1.00 -3.53
C PHE A 50 -7.24 0.29 -3.47
N PHE A 51 -7.81 0.10 -2.27
CA PHE A 51 -9.12 -0.50 -2.09
C PHE A 51 -10.23 0.39 -2.65
N ASN A 52 -10.13 1.71 -2.49
CA ASN A 52 -11.06 2.66 -3.08
C ASN A 52 -11.02 2.62 -4.61
N GLU A 53 -9.82 2.58 -5.20
CA GLU A 53 -9.65 2.46 -6.65
C GLU A 53 -10.20 1.13 -7.19
N MET A 54 -9.92 0.02 -6.49
CA MET A 54 -10.45 -1.29 -6.86
C MET A 54 -11.98 -1.36 -6.69
N SER A 55 -12.54 -0.69 -5.68
CA SER A 55 -13.99 -0.66 -5.43
C SER A 55 -14.76 0.17 -6.47
N ARG A 56 -14.09 1.12 -7.14
CA ARG A 56 -14.65 1.87 -8.27
C ARG A 56 -14.77 1.06 -9.56
N LEU A 57 -14.14 -0.11 -9.64
CA LEU A 57 -14.24 -1.00 -10.79
C LEU A 57 -15.57 -1.76 -10.76
N CYS A 58 -16.56 -1.29 -11.50
CA CYS A 58 -17.89 -1.90 -11.53
C CYS A 58 -17.98 -3.18 -12.40
N GLY A 59 -16.90 -3.56 -13.07
CA GLY A 59 -16.79 -4.79 -13.84
C GLY A 59 -15.60 -4.78 -14.81
N CYS A 60 -15.03 -5.96 -15.05
CA CYS A 60 -13.98 -6.17 -16.05
C CYS A 60 -14.45 -7.28 -17.00
N ILE A 61 -14.39 -7.03 -18.32
CA ILE A 61 -14.66 -8.03 -19.34
C ILE A 61 -13.36 -8.22 -20.13
N GLU A 62 -12.76 -9.40 -20.03
CA GLU A 62 -11.60 -9.79 -20.82
C GLU A 62 -12.04 -10.66 -21.99
N ILE A 63 -11.75 -10.22 -23.21
CA ILE A 63 -12.11 -10.90 -24.46
C ILE A 63 -10.82 -11.40 -25.10
N GLU A 64 -10.64 -12.72 -25.15
CA GLU A 64 -9.50 -13.37 -25.79
C GLU A 64 -9.91 -13.89 -27.18
N GLY A 65 -9.26 -13.39 -28.23
CA GLY A 65 -9.54 -13.75 -29.63
C GLY A 65 -8.34 -14.38 -30.33
N THR A 66 -8.57 -15.37 -31.19
CA THR A 66 -7.51 -16.07 -31.94
C THR A 66 -7.16 -15.45 -33.29
N ARG A 67 -7.85 -14.37 -33.72
CA ARG A 67 -7.69 -13.74 -35.05
C ARG A 67 -7.83 -12.22 -35.00
N ILE A 68 -7.12 -11.54 -35.91
CA ILE A 68 -6.96 -10.07 -35.98
C ILE A 68 -8.13 -9.36 -36.71
N THR A 69 -9.07 -10.06 -37.35
CA THR A 69 -10.06 -9.41 -38.24
C THR A 69 -11.51 -9.71 -37.88
N ALA A 70 -12.26 -8.64 -37.60
CA ALA A 70 -13.68 -8.61 -37.28
C ALA A 70 -14.54 -9.06 -38.46
N ALA A 71 -15.22 -10.20 -38.32
CA ALA A 71 -16.38 -10.54 -39.12
C ALA A 71 -17.56 -10.74 -38.17
N TYR A 72 -18.16 -9.63 -37.71
CA TYR A 72 -19.51 -9.53 -37.12
C TYR A 72 -19.92 -10.51 -36.00
N GLN A 73 -19.02 -11.31 -35.43
CA GLN A 73 -19.35 -12.32 -34.41
C GLN A 73 -18.83 -11.99 -33.00
N ASP A 74 -18.00 -10.95 -32.84
CA ASP A 74 -17.36 -10.58 -31.57
C ASP A 74 -17.80 -9.19 -31.05
N LEU A 75 -19.07 -8.82 -31.26
CA LEU A 75 -19.58 -7.52 -30.81
C LEU A 75 -20.06 -7.64 -29.35
N VAL A 76 -19.29 -7.10 -28.41
CA VAL A 76 -19.70 -6.97 -27.01
C VAL A 76 -20.36 -5.61 -26.81
N GLY A 77 -21.68 -5.62 -26.63
CA GLY A 77 -22.44 -4.44 -26.22
C GLY A 77 -22.47 -4.33 -24.70
N ILE A 78 -21.97 -3.22 -24.16
CA ILE A 78 -22.01 -2.92 -22.73
C ILE A 78 -23.04 -1.81 -22.51
N LEU A 79 -24.13 -2.13 -21.82
CA LEU A 79 -25.14 -1.14 -21.43
C LEU A 79 -24.76 -0.55 -20.08
N LEU A 80 -24.61 0.77 -20.02
CA LEU A 80 -24.23 1.50 -18.81
C LEU A 80 -25.31 2.50 -18.40
N ALA A 81 -25.44 2.69 -17.09
CA ALA A 81 -26.23 3.80 -16.55
C ALA A 81 -25.52 5.14 -16.80
N ASN A 82 -26.25 6.25 -16.71
CA ASN A 82 -25.65 7.59 -16.75
C ASN A 82 -24.66 7.74 -15.58
N GLY A 83 -23.58 8.52 -15.80
CA GLY A 83 -22.55 8.75 -14.79
C GLY A 83 -21.44 7.69 -14.75
N TYR A 84 -21.26 6.92 -15.82
CA TYR A 84 -20.10 6.04 -16.02
C TYR A 84 -19.32 6.44 -17.27
N THR A 85 -17.99 6.35 -17.18
CA THR A 85 -17.05 6.49 -18.31
C THR A 85 -16.47 5.14 -18.69
N VAL A 86 -16.09 5.00 -19.97
CA VAL A 86 -15.44 3.81 -20.51
C VAL A 86 -14.12 4.21 -21.15
N GLU A 87 -13.04 3.61 -20.67
CA GLU A 87 -11.71 3.75 -21.23
C GLU A 87 -11.31 2.44 -21.90
N VAL A 88 -10.82 2.55 -23.14
CA VAL A 88 -10.43 1.39 -23.95
C VAL A 88 -8.97 1.53 -24.34
N THR A 89 -8.14 0.58 -23.88
CA THR A 89 -6.69 0.57 -24.15
C THR A 89 -6.30 -0.71 -24.88
N PRO A 90 -5.69 -0.62 -26.08
CA PRO A 90 -5.13 -1.79 -26.74
C PRO A 90 -3.81 -2.21 -26.06
N LEU A 91 -3.65 -3.51 -25.83
CA LEU A 91 -2.48 -4.14 -25.24
C LEU A 91 -1.89 -5.21 -26.17
N HIS A 92 -0.65 -5.63 -25.91
CA HIS A 92 0.03 -6.74 -26.60
C HIS A 92 -0.06 -6.64 -28.14
N ASN A 93 0.49 -5.57 -28.74
CA ASN A 93 0.45 -5.36 -30.20
C ASN A 93 -0.97 -5.42 -30.81
N ASN A 94 -1.96 -4.87 -30.08
CA ASN A 94 -3.38 -4.85 -30.44
C ASN A 94 -4.06 -6.22 -30.49
N THR A 95 -3.47 -7.28 -29.92
CA THR A 95 -4.12 -8.59 -29.81
C THR A 95 -4.92 -8.75 -28.52
N ARG A 96 -4.81 -7.80 -27.59
CA ARG A 96 -5.59 -7.76 -26.35
C ARG A 96 -6.20 -6.37 -26.18
N LEU A 97 -7.39 -6.31 -25.63
CA LEU A 97 -8.07 -5.05 -25.31
C LEU A 97 -8.36 -5.02 -23.81
N GLN A 98 -8.00 -3.92 -23.15
CA GLN A 98 -8.45 -3.64 -21.79
C GLN A 98 -9.59 -2.62 -21.86
N VAL A 99 -10.73 -2.97 -21.28
CA VAL A 99 -11.89 -2.07 -21.13
C VAL A 99 -12.06 -1.78 -19.64
N VAL A 100 -11.93 -0.52 -19.25
CA VAL A 100 -12.12 -0.06 -17.87
C VAL A 100 -13.40 0.76 -17.82
N ILE A 101 -14.33 0.37 -16.93
CA ILE A 101 -15.58 1.09 -16.68
C ILE A 101 -15.50 1.64 -15.27
N LYS A 102 -15.64 2.95 -15.13
CA LYS A 102 -15.54 3.66 -13.85
C LYS A 102 -16.61 4.74 -13.76
N GLU A 103 -16.97 5.13 -12.56
CA GLU A 103 -17.84 6.28 -12.33
C GLU A 103 -17.24 7.54 -12.99
N SER A 104 -18.08 8.34 -13.65
CA SER A 104 -17.67 9.61 -14.23
C SER A 104 -17.24 10.56 -13.12
N GLU A 105 -16.07 11.19 -13.30
CA GLU A 105 -15.59 12.24 -12.39
C GLU A 105 -16.29 13.60 -12.63
N ASP A 106 -17.27 13.65 -13.55
CA ASP A 106 -18.07 14.83 -13.84
C ASP A 106 -18.97 15.17 -12.64
N GLU A 107 -18.41 16.06 -11.81
CA GLU A 107 -18.98 17.03 -10.88
C GLU A 107 -20.14 16.58 -10.00
N ILE A 108 -19.85 16.59 -8.69
CA ILE A 108 -20.80 16.82 -7.60
C ILE A 108 -21.83 17.85 -8.07
N ASN A 109 -23.06 17.40 -8.36
CA ASN A 109 -24.18 18.30 -8.53
C ASN A 109 -24.34 19.09 -7.22
N GLU A 110 -24.05 20.39 -7.24
CA GLU A 110 -24.55 21.35 -6.23
C GLU A 110 -26.08 21.31 -6.14
#